data_AF-A0A2G8HUK1-F1
#
_entry.id   AF-A0A2G8HUK1-F1
#
_cell.length_a   1.000
_cell.length_b   1.000
_cell.length_c   1.000
_cell.angle_alpha   90.00
_cell.angle_beta   90.00
_cell.angle_gamma   90.00
#
_symmetry.space_group_name_H-M   'P 1'
#
loop_
_entity.id
_entity.type
_entity.pdbx_description
1 polymer ?
#
loop_
_entity_poly.entity_id
_entity_poly.type
_entity_poly.pdbx_seq_one_letter_code
_entity_poly.pdbx_strand_id
1 'polypeptide(L)'
;MKFTLPLLITLSLISCSRKSDLKPVIPFDDSSKVASTEKIEAASISKHSSFYGFPILKLHGVESEFSILGSNGEVVRKVPVKIEERSFIRKKLLDILENPYSQKLSIEDLVTHEYFVSPSEVLKVINHHSFGELSNLRLQTNSKLLLESSKEGMIESLDYEAEISEVESNRVPFTLRNSSEQTDGFEFGVKPKESYSFLTGEASVEETLKKVLSGSGIRYHLSNFELEERSLEDWKSSVLSEGSVLIISREEGEEYSFIQRGESVEEALVREGKTFDLNSDFRMINFLKMNEEVSEGQILALFVMGGDKNKVKGQISESKNIKEFSFTKKKNKDVHFFIQLSGRSHTIKHWYESQVVIFTETGAYGTFRSSRSCNVSRRKVVSSATTLDIAKEKWSYTLFYGGRSISLESLVKEKKAKVEGLGRTQKITLFDLPGSGDFADVRFVLNSEMKEVDIVQDKGQCVLLYSRSQMHGGEDPDWIRIREEKFQNFQESSYKDFIGTEKMMDLIIVN
;
A
#
# COMPACT_ATOMS: atom_id res chain seq x y z
N MET A 1 -40.25 35.30 -18.48
CA MET A 1 -39.15 35.43 -17.49
C MET A 1 -39.70 35.55 -16.06
N LYS A 2 -40.45 34.55 -15.56
CA LYS A 2 -40.99 34.56 -14.17
C LYS A 2 -40.57 33.35 -13.33
N PHE A 3 -39.76 32.45 -13.89
CA PHE A 3 -39.29 31.23 -13.23
C PHE A 3 -37.78 31.21 -12.95
N THR A 4 -37.04 32.27 -13.30
CA THR A 4 -35.59 32.34 -13.08
C THR A 4 -35.22 32.78 -11.66
N LEU A 5 -36.04 33.63 -11.03
CA LEU A 5 -35.79 34.12 -9.67
C LEU A 5 -35.97 33.03 -8.59
N PRO A 6 -37.04 32.20 -8.61
CA PRO A 6 -37.18 31.11 -7.65
C PRO A 6 -36.11 30.02 -7.83
N LEU A 7 -35.64 29.81 -9.06
CA LEU A 7 -34.57 28.84 -9.38
C LEU A 7 -33.20 29.32 -8.85
N LEU A 8 -32.90 30.61 -8.96
CA LEU A 8 -31.67 31.20 -8.38
C LEU A 8 -31.69 31.18 -6.85
N ILE A 9 -32.84 31.39 -6.22
CA ILE A 9 -32.99 31.32 -4.75
C ILE A 9 -32.87 29.87 -4.26
N THR A 10 -33.41 28.90 -5.00
CA THR A 10 -33.24 27.46 -4.68
C THR A 10 -31.83 26.96 -4.96
N LEU A 11 -31.13 27.47 -5.98
CA LEU A 11 -29.71 27.19 -6.22
C LEU A 11 -28.79 27.82 -5.15
N SER A 12 -29.13 28.99 -4.60
CA SER A 12 -28.38 29.57 -3.48
C SER A 12 -28.61 28.87 -2.14
N LEU A 13 -29.77 28.22 -1.95
CA LEU A 13 -30.06 27.43 -0.74
C LEU A 13 -29.42 26.03 -0.76
N ILE A 14 -28.96 25.55 -1.92
CA ILE A 14 -28.25 24.28 -2.08
C ILE A 14 -26.71 24.44 -1.92
N SER A 15 -26.23 25.67 -1.77
CA SER A 15 -24.79 25.99 -1.72
C SER A 15 -24.39 26.74 -0.45
N CYS A 16 -24.56 26.12 0.71
CA CYS A 16 -23.81 26.46 1.92
C CYS A 16 -23.34 25.18 2.64
N SER A 17 -22.50 24.36 1.98
CA SER A 17 -21.57 23.53 2.76
C SER A 17 -20.38 24.42 3.11
N ARG A 18 -20.36 24.96 4.34
CA ARG A 18 -19.12 25.58 4.87
C ARG A 18 -18.07 24.46 4.88
N LYS A 19 -17.02 24.63 4.07
CA LYS A 19 -15.81 23.83 4.22
C LYS A 19 -15.25 24.14 5.61
N SER A 20 -15.34 23.16 6.52
CA SER A 20 -14.62 23.16 7.77
C SER A 20 -13.12 23.05 7.45
N ASP A 21 -12.40 24.19 7.50
CA ASP A 21 -10.95 24.22 7.47
C ASP A 21 -10.44 24.20 8.93
N LEU A 22 -10.61 23.07 9.61
CA LEU A 22 -9.98 22.83 10.91
C LEU A 22 -8.54 22.38 10.69
N LYS A 23 -7.59 23.06 11.35
CA LYS A 23 -6.20 22.64 11.44
C LYS A 23 -6.04 21.80 12.71
N PRO A 24 -5.33 20.66 12.64
CA PRO A 24 -4.90 19.98 13.85
C PRO A 24 -4.01 20.91 14.67
N VAL A 25 -4.21 20.95 15.97
CA VAL A 25 -3.24 21.54 16.90
C VAL A 25 -2.52 20.36 17.54
N ILE A 26 -1.23 20.21 17.20
CA ILE A 26 -0.34 19.35 17.98
C ILE A 26 -0.19 20.06 19.33
N PRO A 27 -0.52 19.43 20.47
CA PRO A 27 -0.31 20.06 21.76
C PRO A 27 1.19 20.35 21.89
N PHE A 28 1.56 21.62 22.01
CA PHE A 28 2.85 21.95 22.59
C PHE A 28 2.83 21.47 24.04
N ASP A 29 3.94 20.85 24.45
CA ASP A 29 4.22 20.43 25.81
C ASP A 29 4.26 21.65 26.73
N ASP A 30 3.08 22.10 27.17
CA ASP A 30 2.95 23.11 28.21
C ASP A 30 2.76 22.37 29.54
N SER A 31 3.89 21.93 30.08
CA SER A 31 4.05 21.54 31.47
C SER A 31 3.81 22.75 32.39
N SER A 32 2.55 23.18 32.50
CA SER A 32 2.11 24.09 33.55
C SER A 32 0.96 23.45 34.35
N LYS A 33 1.35 22.92 35.50
CA LYS A 33 0.47 22.55 36.61
C LYS A 33 -0.53 23.67 36.89
N VAL A 34 -1.81 23.35 37.01
CA VAL A 34 -2.66 23.93 38.08
C VAL A 34 -3.55 22.84 38.68
N ALA A 35 -3.65 22.94 40.00
CA ALA A 35 -4.11 21.98 40.98
C ALA A 35 -5.63 21.71 41.06
N SER A 36 -5.91 20.50 41.56
CA SER A 36 -6.89 20.13 42.59
C SER A 36 -8.39 20.37 42.37
N THR A 37 -9.05 19.24 42.12
CA THR A 37 -10.21 18.69 42.84
C THR A 37 -10.81 19.56 43.95
N GLU A 38 -12.04 20.05 43.73
CA GLU A 38 -13.01 20.20 44.81
C GLU A 38 -14.07 19.10 44.65
N LYS A 39 -14.11 18.20 45.64
CA LYS A 39 -15.20 17.25 45.83
C LYS A 39 -16.45 18.04 46.22
N ILE A 40 -17.49 18.00 45.38
CA ILE A 40 -18.84 18.35 45.78
C ILE A 40 -19.53 17.07 46.25
N GLU A 41 -19.96 17.07 47.51
CA GLU A 41 -20.69 15.99 48.14
C GLU A 41 -22.04 15.72 47.48
N ALA A 42 -22.40 14.44 47.45
CA ALA A 42 -23.61 13.89 46.86
C ALA A 42 -24.89 14.48 47.49
N ALA A 43 -25.71 15.11 46.66
CA ALA A 43 -27.13 15.28 46.93
C ALA A 43 -27.89 14.10 46.31
N SER A 44 -28.36 13.19 47.17
CA SER A 44 -29.29 12.12 46.82
C SER A 44 -30.59 12.69 46.25
N ILE A 45 -30.78 12.59 44.93
CA ILE A 45 -32.07 12.79 44.29
C ILE A 45 -32.55 11.43 43.79
N SER A 46 -33.45 10.83 44.58
CA SER A 46 -34.31 9.76 44.11
C SER A 46 -35.24 10.31 43.02
N LYS A 47 -34.92 10.01 41.76
CA LYS A 47 -35.87 9.97 40.65
C LYS A 47 -35.55 8.72 39.85
N HIS A 48 -36.57 7.89 39.62
CA HIS A 48 -36.56 6.91 38.55
C HIS A 48 -36.35 7.67 37.22
N SER A 49 -35.09 7.89 36.85
CA SER A 49 -34.70 8.19 35.47
C SER A 49 -34.10 6.91 34.92
N SER A 50 -34.63 6.46 33.78
CA SER A 50 -34.03 5.44 32.94
C SER A 50 -32.51 5.54 32.99
N PHE A 51 -31.85 4.53 33.53
CA PHE A 51 -30.40 4.46 33.55
C PHE A 51 -29.91 4.52 32.09
N TYR A 52 -29.37 5.67 31.69
CA TYR A 52 -28.86 5.89 30.33
C TYR A 52 -27.46 5.26 30.26
N GLY A 53 -27.30 4.30 29.34
CA GLY A 53 -26.08 3.51 29.21
C GLY A 53 -24.84 4.30 28.78
N PHE A 54 -23.71 3.61 28.79
CA PHE A 54 -22.42 4.08 28.27
C PHE A 54 -22.56 4.71 26.87
N PRO A 55 -22.17 5.98 26.64
CA PRO A 55 -22.26 6.61 25.33
C PRO A 55 -21.26 5.95 24.37
N ILE A 56 -21.75 5.45 23.24
CA ILE A 56 -20.92 4.83 22.20
C ILE A 56 -20.91 5.75 21.00
N LEU A 57 -19.71 6.27 20.70
CA LEU A 57 -19.45 7.02 19.48
C LEU A 57 -19.06 6.04 18.37
N LYS A 58 -19.74 6.15 17.22
CA LYS A 58 -19.42 5.43 16.00
C LYS A 58 -18.77 6.39 15.01
N LEU A 59 -17.65 5.97 14.43
CA LEU A 59 -16.99 6.67 13.33
C LEU A 59 -17.35 5.96 12.03
N HIS A 60 -17.90 6.67 11.06
CA HIS A 60 -18.16 6.14 9.72
C HIS A 60 -17.24 6.80 8.69
N GLY A 61 -16.51 6.00 7.92
CA GLY A 61 -15.60 6.52 6.89
C GLY A 61 -16.34 7.11 5.68
N VAL A 62 -15.92 8.29 5.21
CA VAL A 62 -16.48 8.94 4.00
C VAL A 62 -15.44 9.05 2.89
N GLU A 63 -14.32 9.70 3.21
CA GLU A 63 -13.22 9.96 2.29
C GLU A 63 -11.93 9.98 3.09
N SER A 64 -10.83 9.50 2.51
CA SER A 64 -9.50 9.68 3.11
C SER A 64 -8.51 10.19 2.09
N GLU A 65 -7.50 10.88 2.58
CA GLU A 65 -6.39 11.42 1.80
C GLU A 65 -5.09 11.04 2.49
N PHE A 66 -4.16 10.49 1.72
CA PHE A 66 -2.78 10.31 2.15
C PHE A 66 -1.95 11.50 1.72
N SER A 67 -1.38 12.21 2.68
CA SER A 67 -0.38 13.24 2.47
C SER A 67 1.00 12.61 2.52
N ILE A 68 1.69 12.62 1.39
CA ILE A 68 3.09 12.21 1.23
C ILE A 68 3.95 13.44 1.50
N LEU A 69 4.80 13.34 2.51
CA LEU A 69 5.67 14.39 3.01
C LEU A 69 7.12 14.09 2.60
N GLY A 70 7.86 15.14 2.25
CA GLY A 70 9.28 15.07 1.99
C GLY A 70 10.11 14.96 3.28
N SER A 71 11.43 14.86 3.12
CA SER A 71 12.37 14.89 4.25
C SER A 71 12.31 16.20 5.03
N ASN A 72 11.94 17.31 4.38
CA ASN A 72 11.72 18.61 5.00
C ASN A 72 10.34 18.79 5.68
N GLY A 73 9.46 17.78 5.61
CA GLY A 73 8.11 17.83 6.18
C GLY A 73 7.07 18.55 5.32
N GLU A 74 7.47 19.07 4.16
CA GLU A 74 6.53 19.67 3.22
C GLU A 74 5.71 18.60 2.50
N VAL A 75 4.44 18.91 2.24
CA VAL A 75 3.55 18.05 1.47
C VAL A 75 4.01 18.01 0.01
N VAL A 76 4.64 16.91 -0.37
CA VAL A 76 5.04 16.63 -1.75
C VAL A 76 3.81 16.26 -2.58
N ARG A 77 2.86 15.53 -1.98
CA ARG A 77 1.69 15.05 -2.69
C ARG A 77 0.54 14.70 -1.75
N LYS A 78 -0.69 14.87 -2.26
CA LYS A 78 -1.91 14.34 -1.67
C LYS A 78 -2.52 13.29 -2.59
N VAL A 79 -2.94 12.15 -2.02
CA VAL A 79 -3.52 11.03 -2.76
C VAL A 79 -4.87 10.66 -2.12
N PRO A 80 -6.00 10.85 -2.82
CA PRO A 80 -7.28 10.40 -2.31
C PRO A 80 -7.33 8.87 -2.31
N VAL A 81 -7.70 8.31 -1.16
CA VAL A 81 -7.79 6.86 -0.93
C VAL A 81 -9.13 6.51 -0.32
N LYS A 82 -9.65 5.34 -0.68
CA LYS A 82 -10.82 4.76 -0.03
C LYS A 82 -10.40 3.90 1.14
N ILE A 83 -11.02 4.13 2.29
CA ILE A 83 -10.92 3.28 3.47
C ILE A 83 -12.25 2.57 3.70
N GLU A 84 -12.17 1.33 4.16
CA GLU A 84 -13.33 0.49 4.48
C GLU A 84 -13.31 0.20 5.97
N GLU A 85 -14.44 0.40 6.64
CA GLU A 85 -14.57 0.08 8.06
C GLU A 85 -14.41 -1.43 8.28
N ARG A 86 -13.68 -1.79 9.32
CA ARG A 86 -13.52 -3.16 9.77
C ARG A 86 -13.77 -3.20 11.28
N SER A 87 -14.65 -4.08 11.71
CA SER A 87 -14.90 -4.26 13.14
C SER A 87 -13.63 -4.70 13.87
N PHE A 88 -13.14 -3.80 14.73
CA PHE A 88 -12.04 -4.06 15.64
C PHE A 88 -12.44 -5.10 16.70
N ILE A 89 -13.63 -4.94 17.28
CA ILE A 89 -14.16 -5.81 18.32
C ILE A 89 -14.35 -7.24 17.79
N ARG A 90 -15.00 -7.42 16.64
CA ARG A 90 -15.23 -8.76 16.07
C ARG A 90 -13.92 -9.51 15.83
N LYS A 91 -12.91 -8.81 15.29
CA LYS A 91 -11.56 -9.36 15.09
C LYS A 91 -10.92 -9.76 16.42
N LYS A 92 -10.98 -8.91 17.43
CA LYS A 92 -10.43 -9.19 18.77
C LYS A 92 -11.14 -10.35 19.47
N LEU A 93 -12.47 -10.45 19.36
CA LEU A 93 -13.24 -11.58 19.89
C LEU A 93 -12.86 -12.90 19.22
N LEU A 94 -12.65 -12.89 17.90
CA LEU A 94 -12.17 -14.07 17.17
C LEU A 94 -10.77 -14.51 17.67
N ASP A 95 -9.85 -13.56 17.86
CA ASP A 95 -8.51 -13.84 18.41
C ASP A 95 -8.59 -14.43 19.84
N ILE A 96 -9.53 -13.97 20.68
CA ILE A 96 -9.79 -14.50 22.03
C ILE A 96 -10.35 -15.93 21.98
N LEU A 97 -11.27 -16.23 21.05
CA LEU A 97 -11.84 -17.58 20.92
C LEU A 97 -10.80 -18.61 20.49
N GLU A 98 -9.86 -18.22 19.63
CA GLU A 98 -8.79 -19.11 19.19
C GLU A 98 -7.67 -19.26 20.22
N ASN A 99 -7.34 -18.15 20.91
CA ASN A 99 -6.37 -18.15 21.98
C ASN A 99 -6.89 -17.30 23.16
N PRO A 100 -7.50 -17.94 24.18
CA PRO A 100 -8.07 -17.25 25.34
C PRO A 100 -7.08 -16.42 26.17
N TYR A 101 -5.77 -16.66 25.99
CA TYR A 101 -4.72 -15.93 26.69
C TYR A 101 -4.10 -14.80 25.86
N SER A 102 -4.56 -14.60 24.62
CA SER A 102 -3.96 -13.63 23.70
C SER A 102 -4.21 -12.19 24.15
N GLN A 103 -5.46 -11.86 24.49
CA GLN A 103 -5.91 -10.51 24.82
C GLN A 103 -7.11 -10.55 25.78
N LYS A 104 -7.38 -9.43 26.47
CA LYS A 104 -8.61 -9.23 27.24
C LYS A 104 -9.45 -8.15 26.57
N LEU A 105 -10.77 -8.31 26.63
CA LEU A 105 -11.73 -7.30 26.24
C LEU A 105 -11.74 -6.19 27.31
N SER A 106 -11.60 -4.94 26.88
CA SER A 106 -11.61 -3.76 27.74
C SER A 106 -12.52 -2.67 27.14
N ILE A 107 -12.85 -1.64 27.92
CA ILE A 107 -13.83 -0.62 27.50
C ILE A 107 -13.24 0.27 26.42
N GLU A 108 -11.91 0.43 26.46
CA GLU A 108 -11.14 1.08 25.42
C GLU A 108 -11.42 0.45 24.04
N ASP A 109 -11.77 -0.84 23.98
CA ASP A 109 -12.10 -1.51 22.72
C ASP A 109 -13.43 -1.02 22.13
N LEU A 110 -14.38 -0.59 22.96
CA LEU A 110 -15.72 -0.11 22.54
C LEU A 110 -15.64 1.20 21.74
N VAL A 111 -14.56 1.95 21.97
CA VAL A 111 -14.31 3.27 21.37
C VAL A 111 -13.10 3.24 20.43
N THR A 112 -12.72 2.05 19.96
CA THR A 112 -11.63 1.83 19.01
C THR A 112 -12.17 1.40 17.66
N HIS A 113 -11.83 2.14 16.62
CA HIS A 113 -12.27 1.92 15.24
C HIS A 113 -11.08 1.54 14.36
N GLU A 114 -11.23 0.51 13.54
CA GLU A 114 -10.20 0.05 12.60
C GLU A 114 -10.70 0.21 11.16
N TYR A 115 -9.86 0.78 10.29
CA TYR A 115 -10.15 0.97 8.88
C TYR A 115 -9.10 0.29 8.01
N PHE A 116 -9.54 -0.40 6.98
CA PHE A 116 -8.67 -1.09 6.03
C PHE A 116 -8.53 -0.31 4.72
N VAL A 117 -7.35 -0.40 4.10
CA VAL A 117 -7.07 0.20 2.79
C VAL A 117 -6.80 -0.94 1.81
N SER A 118 -7.60 -1.04 0.75
CA SER A 118 -7.44 -2.14 -0.21
C SER A 118 -6.09 -2.06 -0.96
N PRO A 119 -5.50 -3.20 -1.40
CA PRO A 119 -4.23 -3.17 -2.11
C PRO A 119 -4.29 -2.39 -3.44
N SER A 120 -5.46 -2.19 -4.03
CA SER A 120 -5.64 -1.34 -5.22
C SER A 120 -5.58 0.16 -4.88
N GLU A 121 -6.00 0.56 -3.68
CA GLU A 121 -5.82 1.94 -3.21
C GLU A 121 -4.34 2.22 -2.89
N VAL A 122 -3.63 1.24 -2.33
CA VAL A 122 -2.18 1.29 -2.11
C VAL A 122 -1.40 1.55 -3.42
N LEU A 123 -1.84 0.95 -4.54
CA LEU A 123 -1.24 1.19 -5.85
C LEU A 123 -1.22 2.69 -6.24
N LYS A 124 -2.25 3.46 -5.85
CA LYS A 124 -2.33 4.90 -6.14
C LYS A 124 -1.22 5.70 -5.45
N VAL A 125 -0.80 5.24 -4.28
CA VAL A 125 0.22 5.88 -3.44
C VAL A 125 1.62 5.63 -4.02
N ILE A 126 1.94 4.37 -4.30
CA ILE A 126 3.28 3.96 -4.75
C ILE A 126 3.58 4.28 -6.21
N ASN A 127 2.55 4.51 -7.02
CA ASN A 127 2.69 4.73 -8.46
C ASN A 127 3.66 5.88 -8.82
N HIS A 128 3.74 6.90 -7.97
CA HIS A 128 4.42 8.14 -8.34
C HIS A 128 5.87 8.24 -7.88
N HIS A 129 6.32 7.23 -7.13
CA HIS A 129 7.65 7.19 -6.53
C HIS A 129 8.30 5.85 -6.89
N SER A 130 9.63 5.84 -7.10
CA SER A 130 10.32 4.56 -7.21
C SER A 130 10.32 3.84 -5.86
N PHE A 131 10.37 2.51 -5.83
CA PHE A 131 10.42 1.76 -4.55
C PHE A 131 11.62 2.18 -3.70
N GLY A 132 12.74 2.59 -4.32
CA GLY A 132 13.89 3.13 -3.62
C GLY A 132 13.69 4.53 -3.02
N GLU A 133 12.72 5.32 -3.50
CA GLU A 133 12.39 6.64 -2.94
C GLU A 133 11.47 6.54 -1.72
N LEU A 134 10.67 5.47 -1.61
CA LEU A 134 9.64 5.33 -0.56
C LEU A 134 10.22 5.39 0.85
N SER A 135 11.46 4.92 1.04
CA SER A 135 12.14 4.93 2.34
C SER A 135 12.42 6.33 2.87
N ASN A 136 12.48 7.33 1.98
CA ASN A 136 12.82 8.72 2.30
C ASN A 136 11.59 9.62 2.44
N LEU A 137 10.40 9.06 2.26
CA LEU A 137 9.14 9.78 2.31
C LEU A 137 8.39 9.42 3.59
N ARG A 138 7.63 10.38 4.11
CA ARG A 138 6.71 10.17 5.24
C ARG A 138 5.26 10.21 4.75
N LEU A 139 4.40 9.46 5.40
CA LEU A 139 2.97 9.38 5.15
C LEU A 139 2.22 9.91 6.36
N GLN A 140 1.25 10.77 6.11
CA GLN A 140 0.21 11.13 7.07
C GLN A 140 -1.15 10.84 6.44
N THR A 141 -2.04 10.18 7.18
CA THR A 141 -3.42 9.98 6.75
C THR A 141 -4.28 11.10 7.29
N ASN A 142 -5.14 11.64 6.43
CA ASN A 142 -6.25 12.49 6.82
C ASN A 142 -7.57 11.81 6.40
N SER A 143 -8.34 11.38 7.38
CA SER A 143 -9.61 10.69 7.18
C SER A 143 -10.77 11.59 7.56
N LYS A 144 -11.71 11.77 6.64
CA LYS A 144 -12.99 12.39 6.91
C LYS A 144 -13.95 11.32 7.45
N LEU A 145 -14.18 11.36 8.75
CA LEU A 145 -15.05 10.43 9.46
C LEU A 145 -16.30 11.16 9.97
N LEU A 146 -17.44 10.52 9.84
CA LEU A 146 -18.71 10.98 10.40
C LEU A 146 -18.84 10.43 11.81
N LEU A 147 -19.19 11.30 12.74
CA LEU A 147 -19.41 10.94 14.13
C LEU A 147 -20.91 10.71 14.36
N GLU A 148 -21.26 9.61 15.01
CA GLU A 148 -22.62 9.27 15.42
C GLU A 148 -22.61 8.80 16.87
N SER A 149 -23.50 9.31 17.71
CA SER A 149 -23.60 8.95 19.13
C SER A 149 -24.86 8.12 19.38
N SER A 150 -24.77 7.12 20.26
CA SER A 150 -25.93 6.41 20.79
C SER A 150 -26.79 7.25 21.75
N LYS A 151 -26.27 8.41 22.19
CA LYS A 151 -26.92 9.32 23.14
C LYS A 151 -27.07 10.71 22.52
N GLU A 152 -28.20 11.35 22.80
CA GLU A 152 -28.45 12.76 22.46
C GLU A 152 -27.49 13.69 23.23
N GLY A 153 -27.28 14.89 22.72
CA GLY A 153 -26.37 15.89 23.30
C GLY A 153 -25.26 16.34 22.35
N MET A 154 -24.57 17.42 22.72
CA MET A 154 -23.46 17.98 21.96
C MET A 154 -22.13 17.49 22.51
N ILE A 155 -21.24 17.04 21.62
CA ILE A 155 -19.86 16.72 21.99
C ILE A 155 -19.06 18.02 22.00
N GLU A 156 -18.61 18.44 23.17
CA GLU A 156 -17.88 19.70 23.35
C GLU A 156 -16.43 19.56 22.92
N SER A 157 -15.82 18.43 23.29
CA SER A 157 -14.43 18.07 22.99
C SER A 157 -14.32 16.58 22.67
N LEU A 158 -13.39 16.23 21.77
CA LEU A 158 -13.06 14.85 21.43
C LEU A 158 -11.54 14.70 21.36
N ASP A 159 -10.98 13.92 22.26
CA ASP A 159 -9.60 13.48 22.25
C ASP A 159 -9.49 12.11 21.60
N TYR A 160 -8.55 11.96 20.68
CA TYR A 160 -8.30 10.69 20.02
C TYR A 160 -6.81 10.44 19.81
N GLU A 161 -6.47 9.17 19.76
CA GLU A 161 -5.16 8.68 19.36
C GLU A 161 -5.32 7.90 18.07
N ALA A 162 -4.45 8.19 17.10
CA ALA A 162 -4.48 7.53 15.81
C ALA A 162 -3.14 6.86 15.53
N GLU A 163 -3.20 5.66 14.98
CA GLU A 163 -2.03 4.89 14.58
C GLU A 163 -2.30 4.08 13.31
N ILE A 164 -1.24 3.73 12.60
CA ILE A 164 -1.28 2.60 11.67
C ILE A 164 -0.89 1.39 12.50
N SER A 165 -1.79 0.40 12.60
CA SER A 165 -1.63 -0.71 13.54
C SER A 165 -0.26 -1.39 13.36
N GLU A 166 0.44 -1.58 14.48
CA GLU A 166 1.76 -2.26 14.56
C GLU A 166 2.93 -1.46 13.99
N VAL A 167 2.81 -0.13 13.93
CA VAL A 167 3.92 0.82 13.81
C VAL A 167 4.11 1.47 15.17
N GLU A 168 5.07 0.95 15.96
CA GLU A 168 5.23 1.29 17.40
C GLU A 168 5.49 2.78 17.67
N SER A 169 5.95 3.54 16.67
CA SER A 169 6.38 4.93 16.81
C SER A 169 5.35 5.98 16.37
N ASN A 170 4.13 5.60 15.95
CA ASN A 170 3.20 6.54 15.29
C ASN A 170 1.86 6.78 16.02
N ARG A 171 1.73 6.34 17.28
CA ARG A 171 0.55 6.66 18.08
C ARG A 171 0.68 8.10 18.60
N VAL A 172 -0.13 9.00 18.03
CA VAL A 172 -0.08 10.43 18.35
C VAL A 172 -1.43 10.88 18.91
N PRO A 173 -1.46 11.59 20.05
CA PRO A 173 -2.68 12.16 20.59
C PRO A 173 -3.07 13.43 19.84
N PHE A 174 -4.37 13.61 19.65
CA PHE A 174 -4.98 14.75 19.00
C PHE A 174 -6.24 15.18 19.76
N THR A 175 -6.55 16.46 19.72
CA THR A 175 -7.79 17.01 20.28
C THR A 175 -8.55 17.75 19.19
N LEU A 176 -9.83 17.42 19.03
CA LEU A 176 -10.80 18.18 18.23
C LEU A 176 -11.66 19.00 19.19
N ARG A 177 -11.72 20.31 18.97
CA ARG A 177 -12.60 21.23 19.72
C ARG A 177 -13.52 21.94 18.75
N ASN A 178 -14.80 22.03 19.09
CA ASN A 178 -15.71 22.91 18.39
C ASN A 178 -15.40 24.36 18.76
N SER A 179 -15.50 25.28 17.80
CA SER A 179 -15.43 26.71 18.11
C SER A 179 -16.78 27.20 18.67
N SER A 180 -16.75 28.24 19.49
CA SER A 180 -17.95 28.90 20.05
C SER A 180 -18.87 29.52 18.98
N GLU A 181 -18.38 29.70 17.75
CA GLU A 181 -19.18 30.15 16.60
C GLU A 181 -19.83 28.98 15.84
N GLN A 182 -19.39 27.75 16.09
CA GLN A 182 -20.05 26.55 15.59
C GLN A 182 -21.24 26.20 16.48
N THR A 183 -21.17 26.34 17.80
CA THR A 183 -22.25 26.00 18.76
C THR A 183 -23.58 26.74 18.55
N ASP A 184 -23.62 27.86 17.83
CA ASP A 184 -24.85 28.61 17.54
C ASP A 184 -25.68 27.93 16.42
N GLY A 185 -26.58 27.02 16.82
CA GLY A 185 -27.54 26.35 15.93
C GLY A 185 -27.58 24.82 16.02
N PHE A 186 -26.90 24.24 17.02
CA PHE A 186 -26.76 22.78 17.20
C PHE A 186 -27.91 22.20 18.04
N GLU A 187 -28.91 21.60 17.38
CA GLU A 187 -29.81 20.60 17.96
C GLU A 187 -29.77 19.36 17.07
N PHE A 188 -29.21 18.24 17.55
CA PHE A 188 -29.26 16.99 16.80
C PHE A 188 -30.51 16.18 17.14
N GLY A 189 -31.43 16.17 16.17
CA GLY A 189 -32.33 15.06 15.86
C GLY A 189 -31.95 14.41 14.51
N VAL A 190 -32.85 13.66 13.87
CA VAL A 190 -32.58 12.83 12.68
C VAL A 190 -32.24 13.64 11.40
N LYS A 191 -30.96 14.08 11.22
CA LYS A 191 -30.13 14.38 9.99
C LYS A 191 -29.31 15.69 10.12
N PRO A 192 -28.16 15.87 9.39
CA PRO A 192 -27.28 14.94 8.67
C PRO A 192 -25.93 14.74 9.40
N LYS A 193 -25.25 13.64 9.08
CA LYS A 193 -23.92 13.30 9.59
C LYS A 193 -22.89 14.40 9.27
N GLU A 194 -22.19 14.97 10.26
CA GLU A 194 -21.10 15.92 10.03
C GLU A 194 -19.73 15.23 9.98
N SER A 195 -18.87 15.72 9.08
CA SER A 195 -17.57 15.12 8.76
C SER A 195 -16.44 15.82 9.50
N TYR A 196 -15.76 15.09 10.38
CA TYR A 196 -14.54 15.52 11.06
C TYR A 196 -13.30 15.00 10.33
N SER A 197 -12.21 15.78 10.35
CA SER A 197 -10.93 15.38 9.78
C SER A 197 -10.03 14.80 10.89
N PHE A 198 -9.84 13.48 10.86
CA PHE A 198 -8.95 12.75 11.75
C PHE A 198 -7.59 12.55 11.09
N LEU A 199 -6.52 12.88 11.80
CA LEU A 199 -5.16 12.71 11.33
C LEU A 199 -4.50 11.53 12.01
N THR A 200 -3.56 10.91 11.32
CA THR A 200 -2.56 10.05 11.95
C THR A 200 -1.29 10.88 12.20
N GLY A 201 -0.41 10.37 13.05
CA GLY A 201 0.97 10.84 13.03
C GLY A 201 1.68 10.50 11.70
N GLU A 202 2.91 10.98 11.57
CA GLU A 202 3.76 10.74 10.41
C GLU A 202 4.55 9.43 10.56
N ALA A 203 4.48 8.55 9.55
CA ALA A 203 5.28 7.33 9.50
C ALA A 203 6.03 7.20 8.17
N SER A 204 7.06 6.36 8.11
CA SER A 204 7.71 6.04 6.83
C SER A 204 6.68 5.49 5.83
N VAL A 205 6.71 5.98 4.58
CA VAL A 205 5.82 5.49 3.51
C VAL A 205 6.07 4.00 3.30
N GLU A 206 7.33 3.58 3.19
CA GLU A 206 7.70 2.17 3.01
C GLU A 206 7.11 1.27 4.10
N GLU A 207 7.31 1.63 5.36
CA GLU A 207 6.83 0.86 6.51
C GLU A 207 5.29 0.81 6.55
N THR A 208 4.65 1.96 6.35
CA THR A 208 3.18 2.07 6.35
C THR A 208 2.57 1.17 5.28
N LEU A 209 3.10 1.22 4.06
CA LEU A 209 2.60 0.42 2.95
C LEU A 209 2.76 -1.06 3.24
N LYS A 210 3.90 -1.49 3.80
CA LYS A 210 4.13 -2.88 4.20
C LYS A 210 3.08 -3.32 5.23
N LYS A 211 2.83 -2.52 6.26
CA LYS A 211 1.83 -2.87 7.30
C LYS A 211 0.43 -2.98 6.71
N VAL A 212 0.01 -1.98 5.95
CA VAL A 212 -1.29 -1.97 5.26
C VAL A 212 -1.45 -3.18 4.32
N LEU A 213 -0.44 -3.48 3.51
CA LEU A 213 -0.46 -4.62 2.59
C LEU A 213 -0.49 -5.98 3.32
N SER A 214 0.10 -6.07 4.52
CA SER A 214 0.02 -7.29 5.34
C SER A 214 -1.34 -7.51 6.01
N GLY A 215 -2.26 -6.54 5.91
CA GLY A 215 -3.61 -6.60 6.46
C GLY A 215 -3.83 -5.79 7.72
N SER A 216 -2.87 -4.96 8.14
CA SER A 216 -3.06 -3.98 9.22
C SER A 216 -3.98 -2.85 8.77
N GLY A 217 -4.78 -2.34 9.71
CA GLY A 217 -5.64 -1.18 9.50
C GLY A 217 -5.11 0.11 10.14
N ILE A 218 -5.72 1.22 9.75
CA ILE A 218 -5.62 2.52 10.41
C ILE A 218 -6.57 2.50 11.60
N ARG A 219 -6.03 2.70 12.79
CA ARG A 219 -6.78 2.63 14.05
C ARG A 219 -6.96 4.03 14.62
N TYR A 220 -8.19 4.31 15.04
CA TYR A 220 -8.56 5.50 15.79
C TYR A 220 -9.13 5.06 17.13
N HIS A 221 -8.48 5.47 18.21
CA HIS A 221 -8.91 5.25 19.58
C HIS A 221 -9.43 6.56 20.14
N LEU A 222 -10.70 6.63 20.55
CA LEU A 222 -11.23 7.83 21.20
C LEU A 222 -10.85 7.78 22.68
N SER A 223 -9.83 8.54 23.07
CA SER A 223 -9.27 8.53 24.42
C SER A 223 -10.22 9.15 25.43
N ASN A 224 -10.84 10.28 25.07
CA ASN A 224 -11.82 10.98 25.90
C ASN A 224 -12.79 11.79 25.04
N PHE A 225 -13.98 12.06 25.56
CA PHE A 225 -14.91 13.03 25.00
C PHE A 225 -15.83 13.58 26.08
N GLU A 226 -16.31 14.81 25.90
CA GLU A 226 -17.26 15.46 26.81
C GLU A 226 -18.64 15.53 26.16
N LEU A 227 -19.64 14.95 26.83
CA LEU A 227 -21.04 14.94 26.40
C LEU A 227 -21.93 15.26 27.62
N GLU A 228 -22.73 16.32 27.52
CA GLU A 228 -23.62 16.79 28.60
C GLU A 228 -22.87 16.97 29.94
N GLU A 229 -21.75 17.70 29.93
CA GLU A 229 -20.91 17.98 31.11
C GLU A 229 -20.30 16.74 31.80
N ARG A 230 -20.35 15.56 31.15
CA ARG A 230 -19.67 14.34 31.62
C ARG A 230 -18.63 13.88 30.62
N SER A 231 -17.43 13.60 31.12
CA SER A 231 -16.37 13.01 30.32
C SER A 231 -16.60 11.51 30.11
N LEU A 232 -15.95 10.92 29.11
CA LEU A 232 -15.91 9.47 28.92
C LEU A 232 -15.35 8.77 30.17
N GLU A 233 -14.37 9.38 30.86
CA GLU A 233 -13.82 8.84 32.10
C GLU A 233 -14.86 8.80 33.24
N ASP A 234 -15.68 9.85 33.36
CA ASP A 234 -16.79 9.90 34.33
C ASP A 234 -17.87 8.86 34.00
N TRP A 235 -18.17 8.68 32.71
CA TRP A 235 -19.08 7.64 32.24
C TRP A 235 -18.55 6.24 32.51
N LYS A 236 -17.27 5.98 32.22
CA LYS A 236 -16.62 4.71 32.51
C LYS A 236 -16.72 4.39 34.00
N SER A 237 -16.33 5.32 34.86
CA SER A 237 -16.33 5.08 36.31
C SER A 237 -17.74 4.87 36.87
N SER A 238 -18.71 5.70 36.48
CA SER A 238 -20.11 5.57 36.94
C SER A 238 -20.77 4.29 36.43
N VAL A 239 -20.78 4.05 35.12
CA VAL A 239 -21.50 2.93 34.51
C VAL A 239 -20.93 1.58 34.96
N LEU A 240 -19.61 1.46 35.08
CA LEU A 240 -18.98 0.22 35.54
C LEU A 240 -19.13 -0.02 37.04
N SER A 241 -19.36 1.02 37.82
CA SER A 241 -19.64 0.86 39.25
C SER A 241 -21.06 0.36 39.50
N GLU A 242 -21.94 0.44 38.50
CA GLU A 242 -23.38 0.15 38.63
C GLU A 242 -23.80 -1.06 37.78
N GLY A 243 -22.94 -1.55 36.89
CA GLY A 243 -23.20 -2.72 36.05
C GLY A 243 -22.07 -3.04 35.07
N SER A 244 -22.44 -3.72 33.99
CA SER A 244 -21.54 -4.34 33.00
C SER A 244 -22.04 -4.14 31.58
N VAL A 245 -21.16 -4.30 30.59
CA VAL A 245 -21.51 -4.11 29.17
C VAL A 245 -21.51 -5.46 28.45
N LEU A 246 -22.59 -5.74 27.72
CA LEU A 246 -22.72 -6.86 26.80
C LEU A 246 -22.50 -6.39 25.37
N ILE A 247 -21.62 -7.08 24.65
CA ILE A 247 -21.42 -6.92 23.21
C ILE A 247 -22.02 -8.11 22.48
N ILE A 248 -22.86 -7.87 21.49
CA ILE A 248 -23.33 -8.90 20.56
C ILE A 248 -22.69 -8.63 19.21
N SER A 249 -21.73 -9.46 18.81
CA SER A 249 -21.02 -9.31 17.54
C SER A 249 -21.57 -10.26 16.47
N ARG A 250 -22.07 -9.68 15.39
CA ARG A 250 -22.55 -10.38 14.18
C ARG A 250 -21.72 -9.95 12.97
N GLU A 251 -21.84 -10.66 11.84
CA GLU A 251 -21.17 -10.25 10.59
C GLU A 251 -21.62 -8.86 10.11
N GLU A 252 -22.89 -8.51 10.37
CA GLU A 252 -23.50 -7.24 9.97
C GLU A 252 -23.12 -6.06 10.88
N GLY A 253 -22.52 -6.34 12.05
CA GLY A 253 -22.06 -5.32 13.00
C GLY A 253 -22.23 -5.70 14.47
N GLU A 254 -21.99 -4.73 15.34
CA GLU A 254 -22.08 -4.86 16.79
C GLU A 254 -23.32 -4.17 17.36
N GLU A 255 -23.96 -4.87 18.29
CA GLU A 255 -24.94 -4.31 19.22
C GLU A 255 -24.36 -4.29 20.64
N TYR A 256 -24.76 -3.28 21.40
CA TYR A 256 -24.34 -3.11 22.77
C TYR A 256 -25.58 -3.05 23.66
N SER A 257 -25.46 -3.65 24.83
CA SER A 257 -26.50 -3.70 25.86
C SER A 257 -25.86 -3.51 27.23
N PHE A 258 -26.57 -2.86 28.14
CA PHE A 258 -26.08 -2.69 29.51
C PHE A 258 -26.75 -3.71 30.43
N ILE A 259 -25.97 -4.33 31.30
CA ILE A 259 -26.42 -5.31 32.29
C ILE A 259 -26.27 -4.68 33.67
N GLN A 260 -27.36 -4.54 34.41
CA GLN A 260 -27.29 -4.00 35.78
C GLN A 260 -26.60 -5.00 36.71
N ARG A 261 -25.98 -4.51 37.78
CA ARG A 261 -25.38 -5.39 38.80
C ARG A 261 -26.40 -6.41 39.31
N GLY A 262 -26.05 -7.69 39.24
CA GLY A 262 -26.92 -8.79 39.69
C GLY A 262 -27.99 -9.21 38.67
N GLU A 263 -28.12 -8.50 37.54
CA GLU A 263 -28.90 -8.94 36.39
C GLU A 263 -28.08 -9.99 35.60
N SER A 264 -28.75 -10.98 35.02
CA SER A 264 -28.14 -11.93 34.09
C SER A 264 -28.17 -11.41 32.64
N VAL A 265 -27.36 -12.02 31.76
CA VAL A 265 -27.36 -11.69 30.32
C VAL A 265 -28.75 -11.88 29.71
N GLU A 266 -29.43 -12.97 30.09
CA GLU A 266 -30.78 -13.29 29.61
C GLU A 266 -31.82 -12.23 30.02
N GLU A 267 -31.81 -11.80 31.29
CA GLU A 267 -32.71 -10.77 31.80
C GLU A 267 -32.50 -9.42 31.11
N ALA A 268 -31.24 -9.02 30.90
CA ALA A 268 -30.91 -7.78 30.21
C ALA A 268 -31.42 -7.76 28.75
N LEU A 269 -31.26 -8.87 28.02
CA LEU A 269 -31.75 -9.00 26.64
C LEU A 269 -33.28 -8.92 26.58
N VAL A 270 -33.98 -9.57 27.52
CA VAL A 270 -35.44 -9.52 27.64
C VAL A 270 -35.92 -8.11 27.98
N ARG A 271 -35.26 -7.42 28.92
CA ARG A 271 -35.59 -6.05 29.33
C ARG A 271 -35.51 -5.06 28.18
N GLU A 272 -34.51 -5.19 27.31
CA GLU A 272 -34.34 -4.36 26.13
C GLU A 272 -35.29 -4.74 24.97
N GLY A 273 -36.15 -5.75 25.15
CA GLY A 273 -37.04 -6.25 24.11
C GLY A 273 -36.30 -6.92 22.95
N LYS A 274 -35.02 -7.27 23.13
CA LYS A 274 -34.20 -7.92 22.11
C LYS A 274 -34.38 -9.42 22.20
N THR A 275 -35.12 -10.01 21.26
CA THR A 275 -35.13 -11.46 21.08
C THR A 275 -33.81 -11.90 20.45
N PHE A 276 -32.84 -12.30 21.27
CA PHE A 276 -31.64 -13.00 20.80
C PHE A 276 -31.98 -14.47 20.58
N ASP A 277 -31.75 -14.98 19.36
CA ASP A 277 -32.01 -16.39 19.07
C ASP A 277 -30.91 -17.26 19.69
N LEU A 278 -31.25 -17.87 20.83
CA LEU A 278 -30.40 -18.84 21.54
C LEU A 278 -30.11 -20.11 20.72
N ASN A 279 -30.81 -20.33 19.60
CA ASN A 279 -30.52 -21.45 18.69
C ASN A 279 -29.45 -21.12 17.65
N SER A 280 -29.00 -19.86 17.58
CA SER A 280 -27.85 -19.49 16.74
C SER A 280 -26.56 -20.16 17.23
N ASP A 281 -25.62 -20.47 16.33
CA ASP A 281 -24.29 -20.94 16.74
C ASP A 281 -23.50 -19.74 17.26
N PHE A 282 -23.38 -19.61 18.58
CA PHE A 282 -22.65 -18.52 19.22
C PHE A 282 -21.63 -19.02 20.24
N ARG A 283 -20.72 -18.14 20.65
CA ARG A 283 -19.76 -18.36 21.72
C ARG A 283 -19.88 -17.25 22.77
N MET A 284 -19.80 -17.64 24.04
CA MET A 284 -19.81 -16.73 25.19
C MET A 284 -18.37 -16.43 25.59
N ILE A 285 -18.08 -15.16 25.85
CA ILE A 285 -16.75 -14.69 26.27
C ILE A 285 -16.91 -13.92 27.57
N ASN A 286 -16.09 -14.26 28.57
CA ASN A 286 -16.09 -13.75 29.95
C ASN A 286 -17.27 -14.19 30.84
N PHE A 287 -18.13 -15.09 30.37
CA PHE A 287 -19.21 -15.71 31.15
C PHE A 287 -19.51 -17.14 30.64
N LEU A 288 -20.14 -17.96 31.48
CA LEU A 288 -20.37 -19.39 31.27
C LEU A 288 -21.83 -19.73 30.97
N LYS A 289 -22.79 -18.97 31.49
CA LYS A 289 -24.23 -19.22 31.33
C LYS A 289 -25.00 -17.91 31.13
N MET A 290 -26.04 -17.95 30.31
CA MET A 290 -26.88 -16.78 30.04
C MET A 290 -27.65 -16.27 31.28
N ASN A 291 -27.98 -17.18 32.19
CA ASN A 291 -28.79 -16.92 33.39
C ASN A 291 -27.96 -16.76 34.67
N GLU A 292 -26.65 -16.61 34.57
CA GLU A 292 -25.83 -16.32 35.75
C GLU A 292 -25.79 -14.82 36.05
N GLU A 293 -25.78 -14.47 37.34
CA GLU A 293 -25.69 -13.09 37.77
C GLU A 293 -24.33 -12.49 37.40
N VAL A 294 -24.36 -11.32 36.77
CA VAL A 294 -23.16 -10.63 36.30
C VAL A 294 -22.66 -9.66 37.36
N SER A 295 -21.36 -9.72 37.64
CA SER A 295 -20.71 -8.75 38.53
C SER A 295 -20.48 -7.42 37.80
N GLU A 296 -20.42 -6.32 38.54
CA GLU A 296 -20.15 -4.99 37.98
C GLU A 296 -18.74 -4.88 37.35
N GLY A 297 -18.57 -3.96 36.40
CA GLY A 297 -17.29 -3.66 35.77
C GLY A 297 -16.80 -4.69 34.74
N GLN A 298 -17.65 -5.65 34.36
CA GLN A 298 -17.32 -6.67 33.38
C GLN A 298 -17.73 -6.25 31.97
N ILE A 299 -16.97 -6.74 30.98
CA ILE A 299 -17.37 -6.68 29.58
C ILE A 299 -17.54 -8.10 29.09
N LEU A 300 -18.77 -8.40 28.72
CA LEU A 300 -19.20 -9.71 28.27
C LEU A 300 -19.44 -9.66 26.76
N ALA A 301 -19.24 -10.76 26.07
CA ALA A 301 -19.55 -10.82 24.64
C ALA A 301 -20.21 -12.12 24.20
N LEU A 302 -21.18 -11.97 23.31
CA LEU A 302 -21.77 -13.00 22.48
C LEU A 302 -21.24 -12.87 21.07
N PHE A 303 -20.44 -13.83 20.63
CA PHE A 303 -19.93 -13.90 19.26
C PHE A 303 -20.80 -14.86 18.45
N VAL A 304 -21.56 -14.34 17.49
CA VAL A 304 -22.33 -15.17 16.56
C VAL A 304 -21.40 -15.69 15.47
N MET A 305 -21.29 -17.01 15.35
CA MET A 305 -20.43 -17.68 14.38
C MET A 305 -20.93 -17.41 12.97
N GLY A 306 -20.02 -16.98 12.09
CA GLY A 306 -20.27 -16.73 10.67
C GLY A 306 -19.24 -17.41 9.77
N GLY A 307 -19.19 -17.00 8.51
CA GLY A 307 -18.15 -17.35 7.55
C GLY A 307 -16.80 -16.67 7.82
N ASP A 308 -16.59 -16.14 9.03
CA ASP A 308 -15.36 -15.47 9.47
C ASP A 308 -14.18 -16.45 9.41
N LYS A 309 -13.47 -16.40 8.28
CA LYS A 309 -12.16 -17.03 8.16
C LYS A 309 -11.13 -16.07 8.70
N ASN A 310 -10.26 -16.59 9.55
CA ASN A 310 -9.05 -15.90 9.92
C ASN A 310 -8.30 -15.41 8.69
N LYS A 311 -8.27 -14.08 8.51
CA LYS A 311 -7.38 -13.45 7.54
C LYS A 311 -5.98 -13.52 8.14
N VAL A 312 -5.28 -14.63 7.84
CA VAL A 312 -3.85 -14.75 8.08
C VAL A 312 -3.17 -13.52 7.50
N LYS A 313 -2.35 -12.84 8.30
CA LYS A 313 -1.56 -11.70 7.83
C LYS A 313 -0.76 -12.08 6.60
N GLY A 314 -0.82 -11.23 5.59
CA GLY A 314 -0.06 -11.44 4.37
C GLY A 314 1.43 -11.36 4.67
N GLN A 315 2.22 -12.29 4.12
CA GLN A 315 3.68 -12.18 4.21
C GLN A 315 4.19 -11.29 3.08
N ILE A 316 5.07 -10.36 3.42
CA ILE A 316 5.67 -9.45 2.45
C ILE A 316 7.09 -9.87 2.14
N SER A 317 7.39 -9.97 0.84
CA SER A 317 8.75 -10.19 0.35
C SER A 317 9.08 -9.17 -0.75
N GLU A 318 10.34 -8.74 -0.78
CA GLU A 318 10.82 -7.76 -1.76
C GLU A 318 12.00 -8.31 -2.54
N SER A 319 12.12 -7.88 -3.78
CA SER A 319 13.27 -8.22 -4.64
C SER A 319 13.53 -7.08 -5.59
N LYS A 320 14.81 -6.72 -5.78
CA LYS A 320 15.20 -5.57 -6.61
C LYS A 320 16.07 -6.04 -7.78
N ASN A 321 15.88 -5.40 -8.93
CA ASN A 321 16.66 -5.60 -10.15
C ASN A 321 16.77 -7.07 -10.58
N ILE A 322 15.64 -7.76 -10.65
CA ILE A 322 15.57 -9.18 -11.02
C ILE A 322 14.86 -9.38 -12.37
N LYS A 323 15.07 -10.54 -12.99
CA LYS A 323 14.36 -10.99 -14.21
C LYS A 323 13.38 -12.13 -13.94
N GLU A 324 13.59 -12.87 -12.86
CA GLU A 324 12.73 -13.96 -12.44
C GLU A 324 12.57 -13.97 -10.92
N PHE A 325 11.43 -14.46 -10.46
CA PHE A 325 11.10 -14.66 -9.07
C PHE A 325 10.43 -16.02 -8.87
N SER A 326 10.82 -16.76 -7.85
CA SER A 326 10.24 -18.07 -7.54
C SER A 326 9.61 -18.07 -6.15
N PHE A 327 8.42 -18.64 -6.02
CA PHE A 327 7.70 -18.74 -4.74
C PHE A 327 6.76 -19.95 -4.75
N THR A 328 6.35 -20.38 -3.55
CA THR A 328 5.35 -21.44 -3.39
C THR A 328 3.98 -20.82 -3.15
N LYS A 329 3.06 -21.05 -4.09
CA LYS A 329 1.68 -20.58 -4.01
C LYS A 329 0.80 -21.58 -3.27
N LYS A 330 0.08 -21.13 -2.24
CA LYS A 330 -0.99 -21.91 -1.60
C LYS A 330 -2.31 -21.82 -2.41
N LYS A 331 -3.04 -22.92 -2.47
CA LYS A 331 -4.37 -23.00 -3.07
C LYS A 331 -5.38 -22.13 -2.30
N ASN A 332 -6.31 -21.49 -3.01
CA ASN A 332 -7.33 -20.57 -2.52
C ASN A 332 -6.76 -19.33 -1.77
N LYS A 333 -5.50 -18.98 -2.04
CA LYS A 333 -4.84 -17.78 -1.51
C LYS A 333 -4.35 -16.94 -2.68
N ASP A 334 -4.75 -15.67 -2.68
CA ASP A 334 -4.33 -14.73 -3.72
C ASP A 334 -2.92 -14.23 -3.41
N VAL A 335 -2.13 -14.04 -4.48
CA VAL A 335 -0.81 -13.42 -4.36
C VAL A 335 -0.81 -12.12 -5.16
N HIS A 336 -0.38 -11.04 -4.52
CA HIS A 336 -0.30 -9.73 -5.15
C HIS A 336 1.15 -9.34 -5.42
N PHE A 337 1.45 -8.97 -6.65
CA PHE A 337 2.74 -8.45 -7.08
C PHE A 337 2.58 -6.98 -7.42
N PHE A 338 3.40 -6.12 -6.82
CA PHE A 338 3.58 -4.74 -7.25
C PHE A 338 4.93 -4.64 -7.94
N ILE A 339 4.93 -4.24 -9.20
CA ILE A 339 6.06 -4.34 -10.11
C ILE A 339 6.42 -2.97 -10.67
N GLN A 340 7.67 -2.56 -10.51
CA GLN A 340 8.25 -1.44 -11.24
C GLN A 340 9.26 -1.95 -12.25
N LEU A 341 9.06 -1.58 -13.51
CA LEU A 341 9.91 -2.03 -14.61
C LEU A 341 11.01 -1.00 -14.91
N SER A 342 12.22 -1.49 -15.13
CA SER A 342 13.33 -0.69 -15.67
C SER A 342 13.93 -1.39 -16.90
N GLY A 343 14.48 -0.59 -17.81
CA GLY A 343 15.02 -1.10 -19.07
C GLY A 343 16.43 -0.58 -19.35
N ARG A 344 17.23 -1.40 -20.03
CA ARG A 344 18.51 -1.02 -20.61
C ARG A 344 18.50 -1.35 -22.10
N SER A 345 18.65 -0.32 -22.93
CA SER A 345 18.73 -0.45 -24.39
C SER A 345 20.17 -0.70 -24.79
N HIS A 346 20.40 -1.78 -25.53
CA HIS A 346 21.68 -2.21 -26.06
C HIS A 346 21.69 -2.01 -27.57
N THR A 347 22.46 -1.03 -28.06
CA THR A 347 22.49 -0.64 -29.47
C THR A 347 23.91 -0.69 -30.02
N ILE A 348 24.02 -0.88 -31.34
CA ILE A 348 25.33 -0.90 -32.01
C ILE A 348 25.74 0.55 -32.29
N LYS A 349 26.81 1.01 -31.65
CA LYS A 349 27.50 2.23 -32.03
C LYS A 349 28.52 1.91 -33.12
N HIS A 350 28.37 2.52 -34.29
CA HIS A 350 29.30 2.44 -35.40
C HIS A 350 30.13 3.74 -35.48
N TRP A 351 31.44 3.62 -35.64
CA TRP A 351 32.33 4.75 -35.92
C TRP A 351 33.48 4.33 -36.85
N TYR A 352 34.15 5.31 -37.44
CA TYR A 352 35.35 5.07 -38.25
C TYR A 352 36.59 5.47 -37.47
N GLU A 353 37.64 4.66 -37.57
CA GLU A 353 38.93 4.90 -36.92
C GLU A 353 40.04 4.91 -37.97
N SER A 354 40.92 5.93 -37.93
CA SER A 354 42.06 6.00 -38.83
C SER A 354 43.15 5.01 -38.40
N GLN A 355 43.54 4.12 -39.30
CA GLN A 355 44.59 3.11 -39.09
C GLN A 355 45.74 3.32 -40.07
N VAL A 356 46.96 3.10 -39.60
CA VAL A 356 48.15 3.19 -40.45
C VAL A 356 48.27 1.94 -41.30
N VAL A 357 48.46 2.14 -42.59
CA VAL A 357 48.76 1.12 -43.59
C VAL A 357 50.21 1.31 -44.02
N ILE A 358 51.01 0.27 -43.87
CA ILE A 358 52.41 0.23 -44.30
C ILE A 358 52.44 -0.38 -45.69
N PHE A 359 52.96 0.38 -46.65
CA PHE A 359 53.32 -0.11 -47.97
C PHE A 359 54.76 -0.59 -47.94
N THR A 360 54.99 -1.81 -48.41
CA THR A 360 56.33 -2.38 -48.61
C THR A 360 56.47 -2.80 -50.07
N GLU A 361 57.53 -2.32 -50.71
CA GLU A 361 57.95 -2.79 -52.03
C GLU A 361 59.34 -3.43 -51.94
N THR A 362 59.44 -4.70 -52.29
CA THR A 362 60.70 -5.45 -52.32
C THR A 362 61.09 -5.73 -53.77
N GLY A 363 62.36 -5.47 -54.10
CA GLY A 363 62.91 -5.75 -55.42
C GLY A 363 64.43 -5.91 -55.44
N ALA A 364 65.02 -5.87 -56.65
CA ALA A 364 66.44 -6.16 -56.88
C ALA A 364 67.42 -5.32 -56.03
N TYR A 365 67.05 -4.07 -55.69
CA TYR A 365 67.93 -3.12 -55.01
C TYR A 365 67.52 -2.80 -53.56
N GLY A 366 66.68 -3.63 -52.94
CA GLY A 366 66.31 -3.51 -51.53
C GLY A 366 64.81 -3.37 -51.27
N THR A 367 64.46 -2.89 -50.07
CA THR A 367 63.07 -2.76 -49.61
C THR A 367 62.72 -1.28 -49.40
N PHE A 368 61.74 -0.78 -50.14
CA PHE A 368 61.15 0.55 -49.94
C PHE A 368 59.94 0.46 -49.02
N ARG A 369 59.79 1.40 -48.08
CA ARG A 369 58.66 1.49 -47.16
C ARG A 369 58.07 2.89 -47.14
N SER A 370 56.75 2.98 -47.23
CA SER A 370 55.99 4.21 -46.99
C SER A 370 54.74 3.90 -46.16
N SER A 371 54.09 4.94 -45.62
CA SER A 371 52.85 4.78 -44.87
C SER A 371 51.78 5.74 -45.36
N ARG A 372 50.53 5.31 -45.23
CA ARG A 372 49.34 6.13 -45.38
C ARG A 372 48.33 5.77 -44.31
N SER A 373 47.35 6.63 -44.06
CA SER A 373 46.22 6.30 -43.19
C SER A 373 45.05 5.77 -44.01
N CYS A 374 44.21 4.94 -43.37
CA CYS A 374 42.96 4.48 -43.93
C CYS A 374 41.92 4.24 -42.83
N ASN A 375 40.66 4.62 -43.08
CA ASN A 375 39.59 4.51 -42.09
C ASN A 375 38.98 3.11 -42.08
N VAL A 376 39.10 2.42 -40.94
CA VAL A 376 38.45 1.11 -40.71
C VAL A 376 37.11 1.30 -40.00
N SER A 377 36.18 0.35 -40.20
CA SER A 377 34.88 0.34 -39.53
C SER A 377 35.01 -0.29 -38.15
N ARG A 378 34.58 0.45 -37.11
CA ARG A 378 34.54 -0.02 -35.73
C ARG A 378 33.12 -0.06 -35.20
N ARG A 379 32.75 -1.15 -34.53
CA ARG A 379 31.43 -1.35 -33.94
C ARG A 379 31.54 -1.81 -32.49
N LYS A 380 30.66 -1.34 -31.62
CA LYS A 380 30.54 -1.87 -30.25
C LYS A 380 29.11 -1.73 -29.77
N VAL A 381 28.69 -2.63 -28.89
CA VAL A 381 27.45 -2.46 -28.16
C VAL A 381 27.63 -1.36 -27.12
N VAL A 382 26.71 -0.42 -27.11
CA VAL A 382 26.58 0.60 -26.07
C VAL A 382 25.23 0.43 -25.39
N SER A 383 25.26 0.53 -24.07
CA SER A 383 24.07 0.33 -23.25
C SER A 383 23.67 1.64 -22.60
N SER A 384 22.41 2.02 -22.72
CA SER A 384 21.82 3.20 -22.07
C SER A 384 20.55 2.84 -21.33
N ALA A 385 20.26 3.53 -20.22
CA ALA A 385 18.97 3.40 -19.55
C ALA A 385 17.84 3.78 -20.52
N THR A 386 16.73 3.04 -20.48
CA THR A 386 15.52 3.33 -21.25
C THR A 386 14.28 3.24 -20.37
N THR A 387 13.32 4.13 -20.61
CA THR A 387 12.01 4.08 -19.94
C THR A 387 11.13 3.07 -20.65
N LEU A 388 10.40 2.27 -19.88
CA LEU A 388 9.48 1.26 -20.39
C LEU A 388 8.03 1.75 -20.26
N ASP A 389 7.23 1.50 -21.28
CA ASP A 389 5.80 1.81 -21.28
C ASP A 389 5.01 0.66 -20.64
N ILE A 390 4.57 0.87 -19.41
CA ILE A 390 3.86 -0.13 -18.62
C ILE A 390 2.59 -0.66 -19.29
N ALA A 391 1.88 0.16 -20.06
CA ALA A 391 0.68 -0.30 -20.75
C ALA A 391 1.00 -1.35 -21.83
N LYS A 392 2.19 -1.24 -22.45
CA LYS A 392 2.70 -2.20 -23.44
C LYS A 392 3.34 -3.41 -22.77
N GLU A 393 4.02 -3.19 -21.65
CA GLU A 393 4.79 -4.24 -20.96
C GLU A 393 3.96 -5.16 -20.06
N LYS A 394 2.67 -4.88 -19.86
CA LYS A 394 1.80 -5.67 -18.99
C LYS A 394 1.69 -7.16 -19.35
N TRP A 395 2.06 -7.54 -20.58
CA TRP A 395 2.02 -8.93 -21.05
C TRP A 395 3.40 -9.60 -21.12
N SER A 396 4.45 -8.90 -20.72
CA SER A 396 5.84 -9.37 -20.80
C SER A 396 6.18 -10.45 -19.76
N TYR A 397 5.19 -11.12 -19.18
CA TYR A 397 5.37 -12.07 -18.09
C TYR A 397 4.94 -13.48 -18.47
N THR A 398 5.78 -14.45 -18.10
CA THR A 398 5.53 -15.88 -18.26
C THR A 398 5.60 -16.56 -16.91
N LEU A 399 4.62 -17.41 -16.60
CA LEU A 399 4.60 -18.22 -15.38
C LEU A 399 4.91 -19.67 -15.72
N PHE A 400 5.80 -20.26 -14.93
CA PHE A 400 6.15 -21.67 -14.98
C PHE A 400 5.69 -22.36 -13.70
N TYR A 401 4.84 -23.37 -13.83
CA TYR A 401 4.37 -24.18 -12.70
C TYR A 401 3.87 -25.54 -13.22
N GLY A 402 4.06 -26.61 -12.44
CA GLY A 402 3.62 -27.97 -12.82
C GLY A 402 4.15 -28.44 -14.19
N GLY A 403 5.39 -28.04 -14.56
CA GLY A 403 6.00 -28.35 -15.85
C GLY A 403 5.41 -27.61 -17.07
N ARG A 404 4.47 -26.68 -16.86
CA ARG A 404 3.83 -25.88 -17.91
C ARG A 404 4.42 -24.47 -17.94
N SER A 405 4.39 -23.86 -19.12
CA SER A 405 4.69 -22.44 -19.35
C SER A 405 3.44 -21.75 -19.87
N ILE A 406 2.94 -20.74 -19.15
CA ILE A 406 1.69 -20.04 -19.50
C ILE A 406 1.94 -18.54 -19.42
N SER A 407 1.52 -17.80 -20.45
CA SER A 407 1.61 -16.34 -20.46
C SER A 407 0.62 -15.71 -19.49
N LEU A 408 0.98 -14.57 -18.90
CA LEU A 408 0.07 -13.82 -18.03
C LEU A 408 -1.22 -13.44 -18.76
N GLU A 409 -1.15 -13.11 -20.06
CA GLU A 409 -2.33 -12.82 -20.87
C GLU A 409 -3.34 -13.97 -20.89
N SER A 410 -2.86 -15.22 -20.98
CA SER A 410 -3.71 -16.41 -20.96
C SER A 410 -4.38 -16.58 -19.58
N LEU A 411 -3.64 -16.39 -18.50
CA LEU A 411 -4.19 -16.45 -17.13
C LEU A 411 -5.26 -15.39 -16.90
N VAL A 412 -5.10 -14.19 -17.45
CA VAL A 412 -6.13 -13.14 -17.38
C VAL A 412 -7.39 -13.54 -18.14
N LYS A 413 -7.25 -14.10 -19.36
CA LYS A 413 -8.39 -14.62 -20.14
C LYS A 413 -9.16 -15.72 -19.40
N GLU A 414 -8.44 -16.57 -18.66
CA GLU A 414 -9.01 -17.63 -17.81
C GLU A 414 -9.52 -17.14 -16.45
N LYS A 415 -9.49 -15.83 -16.17
CA LYS A 415 -9.83 -15.23 -14.87
C LYS A 415 -9.01 -15.80 -13.69
N LYS A 416 -7.78 -16.24 -13.96
CA LYS A 416 -6.80 -16.73 -12.99
C LYS A 416 -5.76 -15.68 -12.59
N ALA A 417 -5.73 -14.57 -13.31
CA ALA A 417 -4.98 -13.39 -12.93
C ALA A 417 -5.77 -12.11 -13.22
N LYS A 418 -5.40 -11.03 -12.54
CA LYS A 418 -5.86 -9.67 -12.83
C LYS A 418 -4.66 -8.74 -12.90
N VAL A 419 -4.65 -7.81 -13.86
CA VAL A 419 -3.60 -6.81 -14.02
C VAL A 419 -4.21 -5.41 -13.93
N GLU A 420 -3.66 -4.60 -13.04
CA GLU A 420 -4.01 -3.19 -12.86
C GLU A 420 -2.73 -2.36 -13.06
N GLY A 421 -2.69 -1.52 -14.10
CA GLY A 421 -1.55 -0.65 -14.37
C GLY A 421 -1.87 0.78 -14.00
N LEU A 422 -1.00 1.42 -13.20
CA LEU A 422 -1.10 2.85 -12.91
C LEU A 422 0.32 3.43 -13.04
N GLY A 423 0.49 4.48 -13.85
CA GLY A 423 1.76 5.20 -14.08
C GLY A 423 3.00 4.30 -14.17
N ARG A 424 3.85 4.29 -13.13
CA ARG A 424 5.13 3.55 -13.03
C ARG A 424 5.04 2.16 -12.39
N THR A 425 3.89 1.78 -11.86
CA THR A 425 3.72 0.52 -11.13
C THR A 425 2.60 -0.34 -11.71
N GLN A 426 2.86 -1.64 -11.87
CA GLN A 426 1.85 -2.63 -12.22
C GLN A 426 1.50 -3.47 -11.01
N LYS A 427 0.21 -3.67 -10.75
CA LYS A 427 -0.27 -4.67 -9.80
C LYS A 427 -0.78 -5.89 -10.56
N ILE A 428 -0.18 -7.05 -10.29
CA ILE A 428 -0.66 -8.34 -10.78
C ILE A 428 -1.22 -9.11 -9.58
N THR A 429 -2.45 -9.57 -9.67
CA THR A 429 -3.05 -10.47 -8.69
C THR A 429 -3.19 -11.84 -9.31
N LEU A 430 -2.58 -12.85 -8.69
CA LEU A 430 -2.71 -14.25 -9.07
C LEU A 430 -3.73 -14.94 -8.16
N PHE A 431 -4.81 -15.43 -8.75
CA PHE A 431 -5.83 -16.24 -8.08
C PHE A 431 -5.44 -17.73 -8.14
N ASP A 432 -6.40 -18.64 -8.13
CA ASP A 432 -6.11 -20.08 -8.17
C ASP A 432 -5.55 -20.58 -9.49
N LEU A 433 -4.31 -21.03 -9.44
CA LEU A 433 -3.65 -21.72 -10.55
C LEU A 433 -4.24 -23.15 -10.71
N PRO A 434 -4.38 -23.64 -11.95
CA PRO A 434 -4.88 -24.98 -12.22
C PRO A 434 -3.94 -26.06 -11.66
N GLY A 435 -4.49 -27.02 -10.91
CA GLY A 435 -3.77 -28.14 -10.31
C GLY A 435 -4.57 -28.79 -9.17
N SER A 436 -4.23 -30.03 -8.80
CA SER A 436 -4.87 -30.76 -7.70
C SER A 436 -4.20 -30.52 -6.33
N GLY A 437 -2.93 -30.09 -6.31
CA GLY A 437 -2.17 -29.89 -5.08
C GLY A 437 -2.57 -28.65 -4.29
N ASP A 438 -2.38 -28.71 -2.96
CA ASP A 438 -2.61 -27.58 -2.05
C ASP A 438 -1.54 -26.49 -2.16
N PHE A 439 -0.38 -26.84 -2.74
CA PHE A 439 0.74 -25.95 -2.99
C PHE A 439 1.27 -26.14 -4.40
N ALA A 440 1.73 -25.06 -5.03
CA ALA A 440 2.37 -25.08 -6.33
C ALA A 440 3.60 -24.18 -6.32
N ASP A 441 4.75 -24.70 -6.75
CA ASP A 441 5.93 -23.88 -6.99
C ASP A 441 5.77 -23.15 -8.31
N VAL A 442 5.87 -21.82 -8.23
CA VAL A 442 5.65 -20.91 -9.33
C VAL A 442 6.92 -20.11 -9.57
N ARG A 443 7.38 -20.12 -10.82
CA ARG A 443 8.43 -19.22 -11.29
C ARG A 443 7.83 -18.19 -12.23
N PHE A 444 7.93 -16.93 -11.84
CA PHE A 444 7.42 -15.75 -12.54
C PHE A 444 8.58 -15.06 -13.26
N VAL A 445 8.55 -15.01 -14.60
CA VAL A 445 9.67 -14.56 -15.44
C VAL A 445 9.26 -13.36 -16.30
N LEU A 446 10.12 -12.33 -16.32
CA LEU A 446 10.01 -11.18 -17.20
C LEU A 446 10.75 -11.44 -18.52
N ASN A 447 9.99 -11.45 -19.62
CA ASN A 447 10.52 -11.67 -20.97
C ASN A 447 11.24 -10.39 -21.47
N SER A 448 12.47 -10.54 -21.96
CA SER A 448 13.24 -9.47 -22.60
C SER A 448 13.39 -9.71 -24.10
N GLU A 449 13.44 -8.63 -24.88
CA GLU A 449 13.63 -8.68 -26.34
C GLU A 449 15.10 -8.45 -26.68
N MET A 450 15.93 -9.45 -26.34
CA MET A 450 17.36 -9.43 -26.63
C MET A 450 17.68 -10.39 -27.78
N LYS A 451 18.45 -9.93 -28.76
CA LYS A 451 18.87 -10.70 -29.93
C LYS A 451 20.38 -10.77 -30.00
N GLU A 452 20.92 -11.98 -30.11
CA GLU A 452 22.34 -12.18 -30.39
C GLU A 452 22.66 -11.74 -31.83
N VAL A 453 23.71 -10.94 -32.00
CA VAL A 453 24.18 -10.42 -33.28
C VAL A 453 25.71 -10.46 -33.36
N ASP A 454 26.23 -10.61 -34.57
CA ASP A 454 27.67 -10.54 -34.83
C ASP A 454 28.12 -9.07 -34.96
N ILE A 455 29.04 -8.66 -34.09
CA ILE A 455 29.68 -7.34 -34.12
C ILE A 455 31.00 -7.45 -34.87
N VAL A 456 31.00 -6.99 -36.12
CA VAL A 456 32.15 -7.07 -37.02
C VAL A 456 32.96 -5.77 -37.00
N GLN A 457 34.28 -5.90 -36.86
CA GLN A 457 35.28 -4.88 -37.19
C GLN A 457 35.83 -5.21 -38.58
N ASP A 458 35.60 -4.34 -39.55
CA ASP A 458 36.00 -4.57 -40.94
C ASP A 458 36.89 -3.43 -41.46
N LYS A 459 37.63 -3.70 -42.54
CA LYS A 459 38.50 -2.71 -43.18
C LYS A 459 37.73 -1.52 -43.81
N GLY A 460 36.41 -1.48 -43.73
CA GLY A 460 35.58 -0.43 -44.32
C GLY A 460 35.81 -0.32 -45.83
N GLN A 461 36.13 0.90 -46.28
CA GLN A 461 36.46 1.18 -47.68
C GLN A 461 37.96 1.04 -48.00
N CYS A 462 38.77 0.53 -47.06
CA CYS A 462 40.20 0.37 -47.27
C CYS A 462 40.51 -0.80 -48.21
N VAL A 463 40.97 -0.48 -49.40
CA VAL A 463 41.58 -1.44 -50.32
C VAL A 463 43.08 -1.49 -50.00
N LEU A 464 43.59 -2.70 -49.73
CA LEU A 464 45.01 -2.98 -49.57
C LEU A 464 45.56 -3.50 -50.90
N LEU A 465 46.68 -2.96 -51.35
CA LEU A 465 47.33 -3.38 -52.58
C LEU A 465 48.20 -4.63 -52.36
N TYR A 466 48.02 -5.64 -53.21
CA TYR A 466 48.97 -6.75 -53.37
C TYR A 466 49.24 -6.98 -54.84
N SER A 467 50.51 -6.95 -55.24
CA SER A 467 50.92 -7.36 -56.59
C SER A 467 52.26 -8.07 -56.56
N ARG A 468 52.35 -9.18 -57.30
CA ARG A 468 53.58 -9.92 -57.53
C ARG A 468 53.82 -9.97 -59.03
N SER A 469 54.97 -9.48 -59.48
CA SER A 469 55.36 -9.53 -60.89
C SER A 469 56.77 -10.09 -61.02
N GLN A 470 56.94 -11.03 -61.94
CA GLN A 470 58.26 -11.46 -62.38
C GLN A 470 58.83 -10.36 -63.29
N MET A 471 60.01 -9.89 -62.93
CA MET A 471 60.73 -8.88 -63.70
C MET A 471 61.85 -9.60 -64.42
N HIS A 472 61.87 -9.50 -65.74
CA HIS A 472 62.96 -10.06 -66.54
C HIS A 472 64.20 -9.18 -66.39
N GLY A 473 65.28 -9.78 -65.92
CA GLY A 473 66.48 -9.07 -65.49
C GLY A 473 67.40 -8.62 -66.63
N GLY A 474 67.16 -9.08 -67.86
CA GLY A 474 68.05 -8.77 -68.99
C GLY A 474 69.42 -9.41 -68.78
N GLU A 475 70.43 -8.61 -68.42
CA GLU A 475 71.78 -9.06 -68.06
C GLU A 475 71.88 -9.52 -66.59
N ASP A 476 70.95 -9.11 -65.72
CA ASP A 476 70.82 -9.58 -64.33
C ASP A 476 69.89 -10.80 -64.22
N PRO A 477 69.95 -11.60 -63.15
CA PRO A 477 68.99 -12.66 -62.90
C PRO A 477 67.55 -12.12 -62.78
N ASP A 478 66.60 -12.87 -63.31
CA ASP A 478 65.18 -12.64 -63.09
C ASP A 478 64.87 -12.49 -61.58
N TRP A 479 64.07 -11.49 -61.25
CA TRP A 479 63.72 -11.21 -59.86
C TRP A 479 62.22 -10.95 -59.72
N ILE A 480 61.73 -11.02 -58.48
CA ILE A 480 60.32 -10.87 -58.17
C ILE A 480 60.11 -9.51 -57.51
N ARG A 481 59.27 -8.66 -58.11
CA ARG A 481 58.76 -7.46 -57.45
C ARG A 481 57.52 -7.83 -56.65
N ILE A 482 57.54 -7.54 -55.35
CA ILE A 482 56.40 -7.70 -54.46
C ILE A 482 56.03 -6.31 -53.95
N ARG A 483 54.80 -5.89 -54.19
CA ARG A 483 54.19 -4.71 -53.56
C ARG A 483 53.08 -5.19 -52.65
N GLU A 484 53.13 -4.80 -51.39
CA GLU A 484 52.18 -5.23 -50.40
C GLU A 484 51.85 -4.09 -49.44
N GLU A 485 50.56 -3.89 -49.19
CA GLU A 485 50.05 -3.07 -48.11
C GLU A 485 49.50 -3.92 -46.99
N LYS A 486 49.89 -3.61 -45.76
CA LYS A 486 49.36 -4.24 -44.55
C LYS A 486 49.00 -3.19 -43.52
N PHE A 487 47.93 -3.42 -42.77
CA PHE A 487 47.64 -2.63 -41.58
C PHE A 487 48.75 -2.82 -40.54
N GLN A 488 49.14 -1.74 -39.87
CA GLN A 488 50.14 -1.80 -38.82
C GLN A 488 49.56 -2.43 -37.54
N ASN A 489 48.37 -2.00 -37.10
CA ASN A 489 47.77 -2.35 -35.81
C ASN A 489 46.29 -2.77 -35.91
N PHE A 490 45.80 -3.06 -37.13
CA PHE A 490 44.41 -3.47 -37.34
C PHE A 490 44.31 -4.88 -37.90
N GLN A 491 43.39 -5.64 -37.34
CA GLN A 491 43.00 -6.95 -37.82
C GLN A 491 41.48 -7.03 -37.81
N GLU A 492 40.90 -7.56 -38.89
CA GLU A 492 39.47 -7.85 -38.93
C GLU A 492 39.10 -8.87 -37.86
N SER A 493 37.97 -8.64 -37.20
CA SER A 493 37.53 -9.44 -36.07
C SER A 493 36.02 -9.41 -35.95
N SER A 494 35.46 -10.45 -35.37
CA SER A 494 34.03 -10.54 -35.07
C SER A 494 33.83 -11.17 -33.71
N TYR A 495 32.89 -10.65 -32.93
CA TYR A 495 32.42 -11.26 -31.70
C TYR A 495 30.90 -11.20 -31.63
N LYS A 496 30.30 -12.13 -30.89
CA LYS A 496 28.86 -12.15 -30.64
C LYS A 496 28.52 -11.30 -29.43
N ASP A 497 27.46 -10.53 -29.53
CA ASP A 497 26.93 -9.73 -28.43
C ASP A 497 25.40 -9.60 -28.55
N PHE A 498 24.73 -9.13 -27.49
CA PHE A 498 23.28 -8.98 -27.48
C PHE A 498 22.86 -7.52 -27.71
N ILE A 499 21.91 -7.32 -28.62
CA ILE A 499 21.24 -6.04 -28.86
C ILE A 499 19.75 -6.13 -28.53
N GLY A 500 19.13 -5.00 -28.24
CA GLY A 500 17.70 -4.92 -27.91
C GLY A 500 17.47 -4.34 -26.54
N THR A 501 16.32 -4.66 -25.94
CA THR A 501 15.93 -4.10 -24.64
C THR A 501 15.97 -5.18 -23.58
N GLU A 502 16.92 -5.04 -22.66
CA GLU A 502 16.99 -5.82 -21.44
C GLU A 502 16.06 -5.22 -20.40
N LYS A 503 15.13 -6.02 -19.88
CA LYS A 503 14.13 -5.58 -18.90
C LYS A 503 14.47 -6.17 -17.53
N MET A 504 14.30 -5.37 -16.49
CA MET A 504 14.47 -5.73 -15.09
C MET A 504 13.25 -5.27 -14.31
N MET A 505 12.97 -5.91 -13.17
CA MET A 505 11.88 -5.53 -12.29
C MET A 505 12.31 -5.43 -10.83
N ASP A 506 11.73 -4.44 -10.16
CA ASP A 506 11.64 -4.38 -8.70
C ASP A 506 10.25 -4.87 -8.29
N LEU A 507 10.19 -5.72 -7.27
CA LEU A 507 9.00 -6.43 -6.80
C LEU A 507 8.75 -6.18 -5.31
N ILE A 508 7.49 -5.89 -4.98
CA ILE A 508 6.90 -6.09 -3.65
C ILE A 508 5.81 -7.14 -3.80
N ILE A 509 5.88 -8.21 -3.01
CA ILE A 509 4.96 -9.34 -3.08
C ILE A 509 4.22 -9.46 -1.76
N VAL A 510 2.93 -9.76 -1.82
CA VAL A 510 2.06 -10.04 -0.69
C VAL A 510 1.46 -11.44 -0.87
N ASN A 511 1.85 -12.37 -0.01
CA ASN A 511 1.46 -13.80 -0.03
C ASN A 511 0.40 -14.15 1.00
#